data_AF-A0A7W4GR92-F1
#
_entry.id   AF-A0A7W4GR92-F1
#
_cell.length_a   1.000
_cell.length_b   1.000
_cell.length_c   1.000
_cell.angle_alpha   90.00
_cell.angle_beta   90.00
_cell.angle_gamma   90.00
#
_symmetry.space_group_name_H-M   'P 1'
#
loop_
_entity.id
_entity.type
_entity.pdbx_description
1 polymer ?
#
loop_
_entity_poly.entity_id
_entity_poly.type
_entity_poly.pdbx_seq_one_letter_code
_entity_poly.pdbx_strand_id
1 'polypeptide(L)'
;MRRVAQDRELDVTLTDATEDRITIGFWGPEARAKLQTVVEDPAALEPEAFPFAALRPIRIAGREVTAFRISYVGERGWELHMAYEDGLAVWDALRSTGAIAVGIETYANSRRMEKSLRLQNADLRTEYNLFEASLARPKVKEADFRGKAKHLEYAARDHQPAMLCTLVMTDNIDGNGIARYA
;
A
#
# COMPACT_ATOMS: atom_id res chain seq x y z
N MET A 1 -6.11 15.10 -12.83
CA MET A 1 -7.42 14.46 -13.10
C MET A 1 -8.50 15.46 -13.51
N ARG A 2 -8.65 16.63 -12.85
CA ARG A 2 -9.62 17.68 -13.26
C ARG A 2 -9.51 18.11 -14.73
N ARG A 3 -8.29 18.36 -15.22
CA ARG A 3 -8.04 18.66 -16.64
C ARG A 3 -8.55 17.55 -17.58
N VAL A 4 -8.31 16.27 -17.25
CA VAL A 4 -8.79 15.15 -18.07
C VAL A 4 -10.32 15.06 -18.07
N ALA A 5 -10.98 15.37 -16.95
CA ALA A 5 -12.45 15.43 -16.91
C ALA A 5 -12.99 16.55 -17.81
N GLN A 6 -12.37 17.73 -17.79
CA GLN A 6 -12.72 18.85 -18.68
C GLN A 6 -12.47 18.52 -20.15
N ASP A 7 -11.27 18.06 -20.49
CA ASP A 7 -10.87 17.73 -21.87
C ASP A 7 -11.76 16.63 -22.49
N ARG A 8 -12.34 15.77 -21.66
CA ARG A 8 -13.19 14.65 -22.08
C ARG A 8 -14.69 14.87 -21.78
N GLU A 9 -15.06 16.07 -21.34
CA GLU A 9 -16.45 16.44 -21.01
C GLU A 9 -17.14 15.44 -20.08
N LEU A 10 -16.41 14.93 -19.08
CA LEU A 10 -16.93 13.95 -18.14
C LEU A 10 -17.69 14.64 -17.00
N ASP A 11 -18.91 14.17 -16.74
CA ASP A 11 -19.71 14.58 -15.57
C ASP A 11 -19.21 13.86 -14.31
N VAL A 12 -18.17 14.43 -13.68
CA VAL A 12 -17.55 13.88 -12.47
C VAL A 12 -17.11 14.99 -11.52
N THR A 13 -17.28 14.75 -10.22
CA THR A 13 -16.79 15.64 -9.16
C THR A 13 -15.53 15.05 -8.51
N LEU A 14 -14.50 15.87 -8.31
CA LEU A 14 -13.25 15.49 -7.65
C LEU A 14 -13.00 16.34 -6.39
N THR A 15 -13.18 15.70 -5.24
CA THR A 15 -12.91 16.27 -3.92
C THR A 15 -11.60 15.71 -3.39
N ASP A 16 -10.73 16.60 -2.91
CA ASP A 16 -9.58 16.21 -2.11
C ASP A 16 -10.04 16.13 -0.66
N ALA A 17 -9.94 14.94 -0.05
CA ALA A 17 -10.37 14.66 1.32
C ALA A 17 -9.18 14.31 2.23
N THR A 18 -7.97 14.71 1.84
CA THR A 18 -6.74 14.37 2.57
C THR A 18 -6.76 14.95 4.00
N GLU A 19 -7.35 16.12 4.20
CA GLU A 19 -7.46 16.77 5.52
C GLU A 19 -8.67 16.28 6.33
N ASP A 20 -9.69 15.71 5.67
CA ASP A 20 -10.92 15.24 6.31
C ASP A 20 -10.80 13.82 6.88
N ARG A 21 -9.74 13.08 6.49
CA ARG A 21 -9.58 11.66 6.79
C ARG A 21 -8.20 11.36 7.36
N ILE A 22 -8.14 10.29 8.14
CA ILE A 22 -6.89 9.73 8.65
C ILE A 22 -6.85 8.22 8.43
N THR A 23 -5.63 7.69 8.31
CA THR A 23 -5.37 6.26 8.17
C THR A 23 -4.42 5.77 9.24
N ILE A 24 -4.78 4.69 9.93
CA ILE A 24 -3.89 3.96 10.84
C ILE A 24 -3.61 2.57 10.25
N GLY A 25 -2.33 2.27 10.06
CA GLY A 25 -1.89 0.92 9.73
C GLY A 25 -1.85 0.03 10.97
N PHE A 26 -2.65 -1.03 11.00
CA PHE A 26 -2.68 -2.00 12.09
C PHE A 26 -2.24 -3.37 11.59
N TRP A 27 -0.94 -3.65 11.71
CA TRP A 27 -0.32 -4.85 11.16
C TRP A 27 0.50 -5.63 12.18
N GLY A 28 0.64 -6.92 11.93
CA GLY A 28 1.43 -7.84 12.72
C GLY A 28 0.78 -9.24 12.79
N PRO A 29 1.51 -10.23 13.31
CA PRO A 29 1.00 -11.60 13.42
C PRO A 29 -0.26 -11.69 14.29
N GLU A 30 -0.36 -10.85 15.32
CA GLU A 30 -1.47 -10.78 16.26
C GLU A 30 -2.53 -9.72 15.90
N ALA A 31 -2.39 -9.03 14.77
CA ALA A 31 -3.24 -7.88 14.44
C ALA A 31 -4.74 -8.25 14.44
N ARG A 32 -5.12 -9.44 13.95
CA ARG A 32 -6.53 -9.87 14.00
C ARG A 32 -7.00 -10.03 15.44
N ALA A 33 -6.28 -10.85 16.22
CA ALA A 33 -6.67 -11.18 17.59
C ALA A 33 -6.78 -9.91 18.46
N LYS A 34 -5.84 -8.96 18.31
CA LYS A 34 -5.89 -7.68 19.01
C LYS A 34 -7.03 -6.79 18.52
N LEU A 35 -7.26 -6.70 17.21
CA LEU A 35 -8.36 -5.89 16.68
C LEU A 35 -9.73 -6.43 17.12
N GLN A 36 -9.87 -7.76 17.19
CA GLN A 36 -11.07 -8.46 17.67
C GLN A 36 -11.46 -8.08 19.11
N THR A 37 -10.55 -7.60 19.95
CA THR A 37 -10.90 -7.18 21.32
C THR A 37 -11.48 -5.77 21.39
N VAL A 38 -11.44 -4.99 20.31
CA VAL A 38 -11.84 -3.57 20.30
C VAL A 38 -12.85 -3.20 19.22
N VAL A 39 -13.11 -4.11 18.27
CA VAL A 39 -14.22 -3.95 17.32
C VAL A 39 -15.54 -4.40 17.94
N GLU A 40 -16.64 -3.78 17.52
CA GLU A 40 -17.98 -4.13 18.00
C GLU A 40 -18.45 -5.50 17.48
N ASP A 41 -18.01 -5.91 16.29
CA ASP A 41 -18.28 -7.24 15.71
C ASP A 41 -16.96 -7.97 15.39
N PRO A 42 -16.44 -8.79 16.33
CA PRO A 42 -15.19 -9.54 16.14
C PRO A 42 -15.27 -10.61 15.05
N ALA A 43 -16.45 -11.18 14.82
CA ALA A 43 -16.65 -12.24 13.82
C ALA A 43 -16.52 -11.71 12.39
N ALA A 44 -16.82 -10.42 12.18
CA ALA A 44 -16.62 -9.75 10.89
C ALA A 44 -15.15 -9.74 10.41
N LEU A 45 -14.17 -9.99 11.30
CA LEU A 45 -12.74 -10.00 10.97
C LEU A 45 -12.19 -11.40 10.62
N GLU A 46 -13.02 -12.44 10.67
CA GLU A 46 -12.60 -13.78 10.31
C GLU A 46 -12.19 -13.88 8.82
N PRO A 47 -11.22 -14.73 8.45
CA PRO A 47 -10.70 -14.81 7.09
C PRO A 47 -11.77 -15.02 6.01
N GLU A 48 -12.80 -15.81 6.31
CA GLU A 48 -13.93 -16.13 5.44
C GLU A 48 -14.84 -14.91 5.26
N ALA A 49 -15.05 -14.14 6.33
CA ALA A 49 -15.83 -12.91 6.32
C ALA A 49 -15.05 -11.74 5.69
N PHE A 50 -13.72 -11.71 5.82
CA PHE A 50 -12.90 -10.57 5.43
C PHE A 50 -11.70 -11.01 4.59
N PRO A 51 -11.87 -11.42 3.33
CA PRO A 51 -10.78 -11.89 2.48
C PRO A 51 -9.73 -10.81 2.19
N PHE A 52 -8.54 -11.22 1.75
CA PHE A 52 -7.48 -10.27 1.37
C PHE A 52 -7.95 -9.29 0.30
N ALA A 53 -7.51 -8.03 0.40
CA ALA A 53 -7.93 -6.91 -0.45
C ALA A 53 -9.43 -6.57 -0.39
N ALA A 54 -10.19 -7.11 0.57
CA ALA A 54 -11.54 -6.62 0.84
C ALA A 54 -11.50 -5.27 1.57
N LEU A 55 -12.53 -4.46 1.32
CA LEU A 55 -12.81 -3.21 2.00
C LEU A 55 -14.17 -3.34 2.69
N ARG A 56 -14.24 -3.14 4.01
CA ARG A 56 -15.49 -3.27 4.77
C ARG A 56 -15.59 -2.22 5.89
N PRO A 57 -16.79 -1.70 6.17
CA PRO A 57 -17.00 -0.91 7.38
C PRO A 57 -16.92 -1.82 8.62
N ILE A 58 -16.29 -1.30 9.67
CA ILE A 58 -16.27 -1.86 11.02
C ILE A 58 -16.51 -0.72 12.02
N ARG A 59 -16.76 -1.06 13.28
CA ARG A 59 -16.92 -0.07 14.35
C ARG A 59 -15.91 -0.31 15.46
N ILE A 60 -15.19 0.74 15.86
CA ILE A 60 -14.18 0.73 16.91
C ILE A 60 -14.45 1.92 17.83
N ALA A 61 -14.58 1.70 19.14
CA ALA A 61 -14.85 2.77 20.12
C ALA A 61 -16.04 3.68 19.74
N GLY A 62 -17.09 3.09 19.17
CA GLY A 62 -18.28 3.81 18.73
C GLY A 62 -18.14 4.54 17.38
N ARG A 63 -16.98 4.48 16.71
CA ARG A 63 -16.66 5.22 15.48
C ARG A 63 -16.73 4.35 14.24
N GLU A 64 -17.13 4.96 13.13
CA GLU A 64 -17.14 4.27 11.83
C GLU A 64 -15.73 4.25 11.23
N VAL A 65 -15.25 3.05 10.93
CA VAL A 65 -13.93 2.83 10.36
C VAL A 65 -14.08 1.98 9.11
N THR A 66 -13.55 2.45 7.99
CA THR A 66 -13.41 1.63 6.79
C THR A 66 -12.10 0.86 6.89
N ALA A 67 -12.20 -0.45 7.12
CA ALA A 67 -11.05 -1.33 7.15
C ALA A 67 -10.73 -1.84 5.73
N PHE A 68 -9.47 -1.72 5.32
CA PHE A 68 -8.95 -2.29 4.09
C PHE A 68 -7.92 -3.36 4.44
N ARG A 69 -8.20 -4.63 4.11
CA ARG A 69 -7.28 -5.74 4.40
C ARG A 69 -6.13 -5.76 3.39
N ILE A 70 -5.16 -4.88 3.61
CA ILE A 70 -3.93 -4.75 2.83
C ILE A 70 -2.76 -4.40 3.76
N SER A 71 -1.52 -4.56 3.28
CA SER A 71 -0.33 -4.19 4.03
C SER A 71 0.82 -3.83 3.09
N TYR A 72 1.42 -2.66 3.32
CA TYR A 72 2.65 -2.25 2.66
C TYR A 72 3.92 -2.71 3.40
N VAL A 73 3.77 -3.24 4.62
CA VAL A 73 4.87 -3.86 5.39
C VAL A 73 4.93 -5.38 5.23
N GLY A 74 3.99 -5.94 4.44
CA GLY A 74 3.87 -7.38 4.15
C GLY A 74 3.53 -8.27 5.34
N GLU A 75 2.90 -7.70 6.36
CA GLU A 75 2.34 -8.42 7.50
C GLU A 75 0.82 -8.46 7.42
N ARG A 76 0.20 -9.37 8.17
CA ARG A 76 -1.26 -9.46 8.26
C ARG A 76 -1.81 -8.23 8.97
N GLY A 77 -2.95 -7.72 8.51
CA GLY A 77 -3.62 -6.59 9.15
C GLY A 77 -4.45 -5.76 8.20
N TRP A 78 -4.69 -4.52 8.58
CA TRP A 78 -5.57 -3.59 7.88
C TRP A 78 -4.98 -2.18 7.85
N GLU A 79 -5.32 -1.45 6.79
CA GLU A 79 -5.40 0.00 6.87
C GLU A 79 -6.78 0.37 7.40
N LEU A 80 -6.82 1.21 8.43
CA LEU A 80 -8.04 1.67 9.08
C LEU A 80 -8.25 3.12 8.70
N HIS A 81 -9.28 3.40 7.90
CA HIS A 81 -9.59 4.73 7.38
C HIS A 81 -10.81 5.31 8.07
N MET A 82 -10.71 6.50 8.65
CA MET A 82 -11.79 7.14 9.41
C MET A 82 -11.80 8.66 9.20
N ALA A 83 -12.84 9.34 9.70
CA ALA A 83 -12.86 10.79 9.78
C ALA A 83 -11.72 11.27 10.70
N TYR A 84 -11.14 12.43 10.41
CA TYR A 84 -9.99 12.95 11.17
C TYR A 84 -10.31 13.07 12.67
N GLU A 85 -11.49 13.59 13.01
CA GLU A 85 -11.99 13.80 14.37
C GLU A 85 -12.17 12.51 15.18
N ASP A 86 -12.37 11.38 14.52
CA ASP A 86 -12.54 10.07 15.16
C ASP A 86 -11.20 9.39 15.46
N GLY A 87 -10.11 9.88 14.86
CA GLY A 87 -8.79 9.24 14.89
C GLY A 87 -8.25 9.00 16.30
N LEU A 88 -8.47 9.94 17.23
CA LEU A 88 -7.97 9.81 18.60
C LEU A 88 -8.67 8.67 19.37
N ALA A 89 -9.99 8.55 19.24
CA ALA A 89 -10.77 7.51 19.91
C ALA A 89 -10.38 6.12 19.39
N VAL A 90 -10.17 5.98 18.08
CA VAL A 90 -9.71 4.73 17.47
C VAL A 90 -8.27 4.43 17.87
N TRP A 91 -7.38 5.43 17.88
CA TRP A 91 -6.00 5.29 18.32
C TRP A 91 -5.90 4.76 19.76
N ASP A 92 -6.64 5.36 20.69
CA ASP A 92 -6.64 4.94 22.10
C ASP A 92 -7.15 3.51 22.27
N ALA A 93 -8.20 3.13 21.53
CA ALA A 93 -8.69 1.76 21.50
C ALA A 93 -7.60 0.78 21.01
N LEU A 94 -6.92 1.08 19.91
CA LEU A 94 -5.84 0.24 19.38
C LEU A 94 -4.64 0.17 20.34
N ARG A 95 -4.29 1.27 21.00
CA ARG A 95 -3.20 1.30 21.99
C ARG A 95 -3.53 0.47 23.24
N SER A 96 -4.81 0.39 23.62
CA SER A 96 -5.26 -0.44 24.74
C SER A 96 -4.99 -1.94 24.56
N THR A 97 -4.82 -2.41 23.31
CA THR A 97 -4.51 -3.82 22.99
C THR A 97 -3.02 -4.16 23.17
N GLY A 98 -2.20 -3.21 23.65
CA GLY A 98 -0.74 -3.34 23.72
C GLY A 98 -0.03 -3.22 22.37
N ALA A 99 -0.69 -2.70 21.33
CA ALA A 99 -0.07 -2.47 20.03
C ALA A 99 1.00 -1.36 20.10
N ILE A 100 2.19 -1.60 19.57
CA ILE A 100 3.30 -0.63 19.65
C ILE A 100 3.19 0.36 18.49
N ALA A 101 3.36 1.65 18.77
CA ALA A 101 3.44 2.68 17.75
C ALA A 101 4.80 2.57 17.03
N VAL A 102 4.76 2.51 15.70
CA VAL A 102 5.97 2.39 14.87
C VAL A 102 6.00 3.56 13.90
N GLY A 103 7.18 4.15 13.74
CA GLY A 103 7.40 5.30 12.87
C GLY A 103 7.37 4.95 11.37
N ILE A 104 7.40 6.00 10.55
CA ILE A 104 7.23 5.89 9.09
C ILE A 104 8.35 5.08 8.40
N GLU A 105 9.56 5.01 8.97
CA GLU A 105 10.70 4.28 8.38
C GLU A 105 10.32 2.83 8.06
N THR A 106 9.69 2.16 9.02
CA THR A 106 9.30 0.75 8.89
C THR A 106 8.28 0.54 7.76
N TYR A 107 7.40 1.52 7.54
CA TYR A 107 6.41 1.47 6.47
C TYR A 107 6.99 1.84 5.10
N ALA A 108 7.74 2.93 5.01
CA ALA A 108 8.14 3.54 3.74
C ALA A 108 9.47 2.98 3.17
N ASN A 109 10.35 2.46 4.04
CA ASN A 109 11.70 2.06 3.66
C ASN A 109 11.93 0.56 3.89
N SER A 110 12.24 0.15 5.12
CA SER A 110 12.75 -1.20 5.41
C SER A 110 11.78 -2.32 5.01
N ARG A 111 10.58 -2.41 5.63
CA ARG A 111 9.70 -3.59 5.44
C ARG A 111 9.12 -3.69 4.05
N ARG A 112 8.75 -2.55 3.42
CA ARG A 112 8.24 -2.58 2.04
C ARG A 112 9.32 -3.06 1.08
N MET A 113 10.58 -2.71 1.32
CA MET A 113 11.71 -3.14 0.49
C MET A 113 12.00 -4.64 0.66
N GLU A 114 11.91 -5.18 1.88
CA GLU A 114 11.98 -6.64 2.12
C GLU A 114 10.93 -7.42 1.32
N LYS A 115 9.77 -6.81 1.06
CA LYS A 115 8.68 -7.39 0.27
C LYS A 115 8.76 -7.03 -1.22
N SER A 116 9.79 -6.30 -1.61
CA SER A 116 9.96 -5.75 -2.96
C SER A 116 8.72 -4.98 -3.43
N LEU A 117 8.09 -4.21 -2.55
CA LEU A 117 7.00 -3.32 -2.93
C LEU A 117 7.58 -2.02 -3.49
N ARG A 118 7.07 -1.62 -4.65
CA ARG A 118 7.59 -0.48 -5.43
C ARG A 118 6.98 0.82 -4.97
N LEU A 119 7.83 1.80 -4.68
CA LEU A 119 7.45 3.15 -4.26
C LEU A 119 7.52 4.12 -5.45
N GLN A 120 6.44 4.87 -5.68
CA GLN A 120 6.39 5.93 -6.67
C GLN A 120 7.47 7.00 -6.38
N ASN A 121 8.12 7.50 -7.44
CA ASN A 121 9.24 8.45 -7.43
C ASN A 121 10.58 7.91 -6.90
N ALA A 122 10.60 6.75 -6.25
CA ALA A 122 11.83 6.02 -5.92
C ALA A 122 12.10 4.93 -6.96
N ASP A 123 11.26 3.90 -6.99
CA ASP A 123 11.41 2.74 -7.89
C ASP A 123 10.64 2.93 -9.20
N LEU A 124 9.51 3.66 -9.13
CA LEU A 124 8.68 3.94 -10.30
C LEU A 124 8.86 5.39 -10.71
N ARG A 125 9.30 5.57 -11.96
CA ARG A 125 9.41 6.87 -12.61
C ARG A 125 8.89 6.79 -14.03
N THR A 126 8.77 7.94 -14.69
CA THR A 126 8.18 8.03 -16.03
C THR A 126 9.04 7.44 -17.13
N GLU A 127 10.34 7.22 -16.85
CA GLU A 127 11.30 6.62 -17.77
C GLU A 127 11.16 5.09 -17.88
N TYR A 128 10.48 4.44 -16.92
CA TYR A 128 10.35 2.98 -16.87
C TYR A 128 8.95 2.52 -17.22
N ASN A 129 8.88 1.40 -17.95
CA ASN A 129 7.63 0.73 -18.25
C ASN A 129 7.30 -0.38 -17.20
N LEU A 130 6.06 -0.88 -17.23
CA LEU A 130 5.60 -1.87 -16.24
C LEU A 130 6.35 -3.21 -16.30
N PHE A 131 6.92 -3.59 -17.44
CA PHE A 131 7.73 -4.81 -17.56
C PHE A 131 9.11 -4.60 -16.94
N GLU A 132 9.75 -3.46 -17.19
CA GLU A 132 11.03 -3.09 -16.58
C GLU A 132 10.92 -2.98 -15.04
N ALA A 133 9.78 -2.51 -14.53
CA ALA A 133 9.51 -2.41 -13.09
C ALA A 133 9.01 -3.72 -12.45
N SER A 134 8.86 -4.80 -13.22
CA SER A 134 8.27 -6.09 -12.80
C SER A 134 6.85 -5.96 -12.22
N LEU A 135 6.03 -5.08 -12.80
CA LEU A 135 4.64 -4.80 -12.44
C LEU A 135 3.64 -5.13 -13.56
N ALA A 136 4.10 -5.71 -14.68
CA ALA A 136 3.24 -6.11 -15.78
C ALA A 136 2.17 -7.11 -15.33
N ARG A 137 0.93 -6.89 -15.78
CA ARG A 137 -0.19 -7.79 -15.50
C ARG A 137 -0.32 -8.81 -16.64
N PRO A 138 -0.78 -10.05 -16.35
CA PRO A 138 -0.91 -11.08 -17.38
C PRO A 138 -1.99 -10.77 -18.42
N LYS A 139 -2.94 -9.88 -18.10
CA LYS A 139 -4.01 -9.47 -19.00
C LYS A 139 -3.98 -7.96 -19.19
N VAL A 140 -4.03 -7.53 -20.44
CA VAL A 140 -4.28 -6.14 -20.81
C VAL A 140 -5.79 -5.90 -20.76
N LYS A 141 -6.21 -4.75 -20.24
CA LYS A 141 -7.64 -4.40 -20.18
C LYS A 141 -8.19 -4.15 -21.59
N GLU A 142 -9.40 -4.65 -21.85
CA GLU A 142 -10.11 -4.41 -23.12
C GLU A 142 -10.44 -2.93 -23.33
N ALA A 143 -10.78 -2.21 -22.27
CA ALA A 143 -11.03 -0.77 -22.32
C ALA A 143 -9.81 -0.01 -22.88
N ASP A 144 -10.07 1.12 -23.54
CA ASP A 144 -9.01 2.04 -23.91
C ASP A 144 -8.50 2.80 -22.67
N PHE A 145 -7.18 3.00 -22.61
CA PHE A 145 -6.53 3.72 -21.52
C PHE A 145 -5.26 4.41 -22.01
N ARG A 146 -4.90 5.50 -21.34
CA ARG A 146 -3.69 6.26 -21.65
C ARG A 146 -2.46 5.36 -21.60
N GLY A 147 -1.75 5.25 -22.73
CA GLY A 147 -0.54 4.45 -22.86
C GLY A 147 -0.77 3.00 -23.32
N LYS A 148 -2.01 2.57 -23.63
CA LYS A 148 -2.32 1.21 -24.07
C LYS A 148 -1.52 0.77 -25.31
N ALA A 149 -1.46 1.60 -26.36
CA ALA A 149 -0.71 1.29 -27.58
C ALA A 149 0.78 1.02 -27.28
N LYS A 150 1.43 1.90 -26.51
CA LYS A 150 2.82 1.71 -26.08
C LYS A 150 2.99 0.49 -25.17
N HIS A 151 2.04 0.22 -24.29
CA HIS A 151 2.08 -0.97 -23.44
C HIS A 151 2.06 -2.27 -24.28
N LEU A 152 1.28 -2.31 -25.36
CA LEU A 152 1.26 -3.46 -26.29
C LEU A 152 2.58 -3.59 -27.06
N GLU A 153 3.16 -2.48 -27.52
CA GLU A 153 4.50 -2.49 -28.12
C GLU A 153 5.54 -3.04 -27.15
N TYR A 154 5.50 -2.65 -25.87
CA TYR A 154 6.40 -3.17 -24.84
C TYR A 154 6.19 -4.65 -24.57
N ALA A 155 4.93 -5.10 -24.52
CA ALA A 155 4.57 -6.50 -24.31
C ALA A 155 5.05 -7.42 -25.44
N ALA A 156 5.11 -6.91 -26.67
CA ALA A 156 5.53 -7.65 -27.85
C ALA A 156 7.06 -7.73 -28.04
N ARG A 157 7.85 -7.07 -27.18
CA ARG A 157 9.32 -7.15 -27.26
C ARG A 157 9.80 -8.52 -26.80
N ASP A 158 10.75 -9.09 -27.52
CA ASP A 158 11.44 -10.31 -27.10
C ASP A 158 12.15 -10.12 -25.75
N HIS A 159 12.74 -8.94 -25.54
CA HIS A 159 13.45 -8.58 -24.30
C HIS A 159 13.20 -7.11 -23.93
N GLN A 160 13.04 -6.83 -22.64
CA GLN A 160 13.06 -5.45 -22.14
C GLN A 160 14.50 -4.93 -22.05
N PRO A 161 14.73 -3.64 -22.29
CA PRO A 161 16.08 -3.07 -22.24
C PRO A 161 16.61 -2.92 -20.80
N ALA A 162 15.76 -3.01 -19.79
CA ALA A 162 16.13 -2.92 -18.38
C ALA A 162 15.23 -3.80 -17.50
N MET A 163 15.69 -4.04 -16.27
CA MET A 163 14.94 -4.73 -15.23
C MET A 163 15.29 -4.15 -13.87
N LEU A 164 14.27 -3.89 -13.07
CA LEU A 164 14.41 -3.48 -11.67
C LEU A 164 14.86 -4.68 -10.82
N CYS A 165 16.03 -4.55 -10.22
CA CYS A 165 16.66 -5.58 -9.39
C CYS A 165 16.72 -5.17 -7.92
N THR A 166 16.50 -6.14 -7.03
CA THR A 166 16.78 -5.98 -5.59
C THR A 166 18.18 -6.50 -5.32
N LEU A 167 19.02 -5.67 -4.69
CA LEU A 167 20.38 -6.03 -4.31
C LEU A 167 20.49 -6.17 -2.80
N VAL A 168 21.27 -7.15 -2.35
CA VAL A 168 21.62 -7.34 -0.94
C VAL A 168 23.11 -7.13 -0.79
N MET A 169 23.50 -6.18 0.05
CA MET A 169 24.90 -6.00 0.43
C MET A 169 25.28 -7.09 1.43
N THR A 170 26.15 -8.01 1.03
CA THR A 170 26.58 -9.15 1.86
C THR A 170 27.74 -8.81 2.79
N ASP A 171 28.56 -7.84 2.40
CA ASP A 171 29.67 -7.29 3.17
C ASP A 171 29.82 -5.81 2.79
N ASN A 172 30.26 -5.00 3.75
CA ASN A 172 30.54 -3.58 3.55
C ASN A 172 32.05 -3.29 3.51
N ILE A 173 32.91 -4.30 3.57
CA ILE A 173 34.36 -4.19 3.42
C ILE A 173 34.76 -4.39 1.96
N ASP A 174 35.52 -3.46 1.40
CA ASP A 174 36.02 -3.57 0.03
C ASP A 174 37.24 -4.51 -0.10
N GLY A 175 37.70 -4.74 -1.34
CA GLY A 175 38.84 -5.61 -1.62
C GLY A 175 40.18 -5.17 -1.00
N ASN A 176 40.26 -3.96 -0.44
CA ASN A 176 41.44 -3.45 0.28
C ASN A 176 41.28 -3.50 1.80
N GLY A 177 40.18 -4.06 2.31
CA GLY A 177 39.89 -4.12 3.73
C GLY A 177 39.30 -2.83 4.30
N ILE A 178 38.83 -1.90 3.47
CA ILE A 178 38.25 -0.63 3.94
C ILE A 178 36.73 -0.77 4.07
N ALA A 179 36.20 -0.48 5.26
CA ALA A 179 34.77 -0.40 5.48
C ALA A 179 34.16 0.78 4.70
N ARG A 180 33.12 0.49 3.92
CA ARG A 180 32.32 1.44 3.16
C ARG A 180 30.96 1.56 3.84
N TYR A 181 30.53 2.79 4.04
CA TYR A 181 29.20 3.11 4.55
C TYR A 181 28.54 4.03 3.51
N ALA A 182 27.28 3.77 3.20
CA ALA A 182 26.46 4.61 2.33
C ALA A 182 25.87 5.78 3.12
#